data_AF-W2I452-F1
#
_entry.id   AF-W2I452-F1
#
_cell.length_a   1.000
_cell.length_b   1.000
_cell.length_c   1.000
_cell.angle_alpha   90.00
_cell.angle_beta   90.00
_cell.angle_gamma   90.00
#
_symmetry.space_group_name_H-M   'P 1'
#
loop_
_entity.id
_entity.type
_entity.pdbx_description
1 polymer ?
#
loop_
_entity_poly.entity_id
_entity_poly.type
_entity_poly.pdbx_seq_one_letter_code
_entity_poly.pdbx_strand_id
1 'polypeptide(L)'
;RINNETSVAALPYGLDTNAGTDGKACNVQIFVLGGGTVDVSILSIRVRHLEVKSTGGDSAEDSDNNMVQHLLTEFERKIRNLDPSGSARASDVTACESAKRMLLTTTSASVEVTSLFEGVEFSSTVVTRAKFESLNEELFMRCEVTVFKVLEDAKMKPEDWCGSEVLHVFPHAVHAVPRQGAVQQRRHQLLLVDVTPLSQGIETVGKFMSVLIKRKTHVSVTVGNY
;
A
#
# COMPACT_ATOMS: atom_id res chain seq x y z
N ARG A 1 16.85 -2.52 11.09
CA ARG A 1 15.65 -3.19 10.54
C ARG A 1 15.02 -2.20 9.57
N ILE A 2 14.69 -2.61 8.35
CA ILE A 2 13.97 -1.74 7.41
C ILE A 2 12.54 -1.67 7.92
N ASN A 3 12.06 -0.45 8.19
CA ASN A 3 10.74 -0.24 8.77
C ASN A 3 9.73 0.33 7.76
N ASN A 4 10.17 0.64 6.54
CA ASN A 4 9.34 1.24 5.49
C ASN A 4 8.87 0.16 4.51
N GLU A 5 7.55 -0.07 4.42
CA GLU A 5 6.94 -1.13 3.60
C GLU A 5 7.24 -0.94 2.11
N THR A 6 7.21 0.31 1.62
CA THR A 6 7.52 0.64 0.23
C THR A 6 8.99 0.35 -0.12
N SER A 7 9.90 0.52 0.84
CA SER A 7 11.32 0.21 0.64
C SER A 7 11.57 -1.30 0.56
N VAL A 8 10.82 -2.09 1.33
CA VAL A 8 10.86 -3.56 1.25
C VAL A 8 10.27 -4.04 -0.08
N ALA A 9 9.15 -3.46 -0.50
CA ALA A 9 8.51 -3.72 -1.79
C ALA A 9 9.43 -3.45 -2.99
N ALA A 10 10.38 -2.51 -2.86
CA ALA A 10 11.34 -2.17 -3.89
C ALA A 10 12.50 -3.17 -4.03
N LEU A 11 12.78 -3.98 -3.01
CA LEU A 11 13.98 -4.83 -2.97
C LEU A 11 14.13 -5.77 -4.17
N PRO A 12 13.07 -6.46 -4.65
CA PRO A 12 13.19 -7.32 -5.84
C PRO A 12 13.67 -6.54 -7.09
N TYR A 13 13.29 -5.28 -7.23
CA TYR A 13 13.67 -4.43 -8.36
C TYR A 13 15.13 -3.99 -8.32
N GLY A 14 15.68 -3.81 -7.11
CA GLY A 14 17.11 -3.53 -6.93
C GLY A 14 18.01 -4.75 -7.08
N LEU A 15 17.43 -5.95 -6.98
CA LEU A 15 18.09 -7.24 -7.20
C LEU A 15 17.98 -7.70 -8.66
N ASP A 16 16.94 -7.29 -9.38
CA ASP A 16 16.82 -7.56 -10.82
C ASP A 16 17.96 -6.87 -11.56
N THR A 17 18.77 -7.69 -12.21
CA THR A 17 19.97 -7.27 -12.92
C THR A 17 19.69 -6.46 -14.16
N ASN A 18 18.43 -6.31 -14.59
CA ASN A 18 18.03 -5.59 -15.79
C ASN A 18 17.67 -4.11 -15.56
N ALA A 19 17.28 -3.72 -14.35
CA ALA A 19 16.97 -2.34 -14.00
C ALA A 19 18.25 -1.49 -13.91
N GLY A 20 18.41 -0.52 -14.82
CA GLY A 20 19.60 0.31 -14.91
C GLY A 20 20.82 -0.39 -15.53
N THR A 21 20.61 -1.39 -16.39
CA THR A 21 21.66 -2.10 -17.16
C THR A 21 22.44 -1.22 -18.11
N ASP A 22 21.86 -0.09 -18.53
CA ASP A 22 22.53 0.95 -19.32
C ASP A 22 23.27 1.97 -18.44
N GLY A 23 23.32 1.75 -17.12
CA GLY A 23 23.90 2.67 -16.14
C GLY A 23 23.01 3.87 -15.79
N LYS A 24 21.79 3.97 -16.38
CA LYS A 24 20.84 5.03 -16.04
C LYS A 24 20.01 4.63 -14.83
N ALA A 25 19.73 5.61 -13.98
CA ALA A 25 18.83 5.42 -12.86
C ALA A 25 17.40 5.32 -13.39
N CYS A 26 16.68 4.30 -12.93
CA CYS A 26 15.26 4.10 -13.18
C CYS A 26 14.49 4.71 -12.00
N ASN A 27 13.63 5.68 -12.25
CA ASN A 27 12.77 6.21 -11.19
C ASN A 27 11.44 5.46 -11.18
N VAL A 28 11.09 4.95 -10.02
CA VAL A 28 9.85 4.19 -9.79
C VAL A 28 9.04 4.86 -8.68
N GLN A 29 7.72 4.74 -8.79
CA GLN A 29 6.79 5.05 -7.72
C GLN A 29 6.24 3.75 -7.16
N ILE A 30 6.30 3.60 -5.85
CA ILE A 30 5.72 2.47 -5.13
C ILE A 30 4.55 3.00 -4.32
N PHE A 31 3.39 2.38 -4.51
CA PHE A 31 2.16 2.70 -3.82
C PHE A 31 1.70 1.45 -3.06
N VAL A 32 1.57 1.57 -1.75
CA VAL A 32 1.13 0.51 -0.85
C VAL A 32 -0.17 0.97 -0.23
N LEU A 33 -1.22 0.17 -0.33
CA LEU A 33 -2.48 0.38 0.38
C LEU A 33 -2.76 -0.88 1.18
N GLY A 34 -2.73 -0.85 2.50
CA GLY A 34 -2.88 -2.07 3.28
C GLY A 34 -2.75 -1.81 4.77
N GLY A 35 -3.26 -2.72 5.61
CA GLY A 35 -3.11 -2.60 7.06
C GLY A 35 -3.70 -1.33 7.69
N GLY A 36 -4.60 -0.63 6.98
CA GLY A 36 -5.15 0.66 7.41
C GLY A 36 -4.32 1.88 7.01
N THR A 37 -3.25 1.73 6.22
CA THR A 37 -2.44 2.85 5.72
C THR A 37 -2.34 2.87 4.20
N VAL A 38 -2.05 4.06 3.69
CA VAL A 38 -1.53 4.31 2.35
C VAL A 38 -0.11 4.79 2.51
N ASP A 39 0.85 4.13 1.88
CA ASP A 39 2.25 4.53 1.86
C ASP A 39 2.72 4.68 0.42
N VAL A 40 3.28 5.84 0.10
CA VAL A 40 3.76 6.19 -1.23
C VAL A 40 5.22 6.60 -1.14
N SER A 41 6.07 6.00 -1.97
CA SER A 41 7.46 6.41 -2.07
C SER A 41 7.91 6.51 -3.51
N ILE A 42 8.77 7.49 -3.77
CA ILE A 42 9.50 7.61 -5.04
C ILE A 42 10.92 7.13 -4.80
N LEU A 43 11.37 6.19 -5.61
CA LEU A 43 12.70 5.61 -5.50
C LEU A 43 13.45 5.76 -6.83
N SER A 44 14.74 6.02 -6.73
CA SER A 44 15.67 5.89 -7.84
C SER A 44 16.42 4.58 -7.68
N ILE A 45 16.28 3.70 -8.66
CA ILE A 45 16.88 2.37 -8.70
C ILE A 45 18.03 2.37 -9.70
N ARG A 46 19.19 1.95 -9.20
CA ARG A 46 20.37 1.59 -9.99
C ARG A 46 20.77 0.17 -9.57
N VAL A 47 21.65 -0.47 -10.35
CA VAL A 47 22.18 -1.80 -10.03
C VAL A 47 22.71 -1.82 -8.58
N ARG A 48 22.02 -2.56 -7.70
CA ARG A 48 22.32 -2.73 -6.26
C ARG A 48 22.27 -1.47 -5.40
N HIS A 49 21.68 -0.39 -5.89
CA HIS A 49 21.52 0.86 -5.17
C HIS A 49 20.09 1.38 -5.31
N LEU A 50 19.36 1.42 -4.20
CA LEU A 50 18.03 2.01 -4.13
C LEU A 50 18.09 3.24 -3.25
N GLU A 51 17.57 4.34 -3.78
CA GLU A 51 17.54 5.61 -3.08
C GLU A 51 16.10 6.12 -3.05
N VAL A 52 15.51 6.17 -1.86
CA VAL A 52 14.21 6.81 -1.65
C VAL A 52 14.41 8.32 -1.76
N LYS A 53 13.72 8.95 -2.71
CA LYS A 53 13.76 10.40 -2.96
C LYS A 53 12.77 11.14 -2.07
N SER A 54 11.59 10.56 -1.89
CA SER A 54 10.55 11.07 -1.02
C SER A 54 9.63 9.94 -0.60
N THR A 55 8.98 10.12 0.54
CA THR A 55 7.98 9.21 1.05
C THR A 55 6.88 10.01 1.73
N GLY A 56 5.66 9.50 1.67
CA GLY A 56 4.50 10.06 2.34
C GLY A 56 3.48 8.97 2.58
N GLY A 57 2.47 9.25 3.38
CA GLY A 57 1.40 8.32 3.65
C GLY A 57 0.19 8.97 4.27
N ASP A 58 -0.91 8.23 4.32
CA ASP A 58 -2.19 8.64 4.88
C ASP A 58 -2.92 7.45 5.52
N SER A 59 -3.97 7.71 6.30
CA SER A 59 -4.82 6.68 6.87
C SER A 59 -5.85 6.16 5.86
N ALA A 60 -5.99 4.84 5.84
CA ALA A 60 -6.93 4.06 5.02
C ALA A 60 -7.79 3.08 5.85
N GLU A 61 -7.86 3.29 7.17
CA GLU A 61 -8.69 2.49 8.10
C GLU A 61 -10.17 2.47 7.69
N ASP A 62 -10.64 3.52 7.03
CA ASP A 62 -12.02 3.64 6.56
C ASP A 62 -12.39 2.62 5.48
N SER A 63 -11.42 2.08 4.73
CA SER A 63 -11.68 1.27 3.54
C SER A 63 -12.41 -0.04 3.83
N ASP A 64 -12.02 -0.72 4.89
CA ASP A 64 -12.65 -1.97 5.32
C ASP A 64 -14.02 -1.70 5.97
N ASN A 65 -14.13 -0.63 6.74
CA ASN A 65 -15.39 -0.19 7.35
C ASN A 65 -16.44 0.13 6.28
N ASN A 66 -16.08 0.84 5.20
CA ASN A 66 -17.00 1.16 4.11
C ASN A 66 -17.57 -0.08 3.43
N MET A 67 -16.74 -1.12 3.24
CA MET A 67 -17.19 -2.39 2.66
C MET A 67 -18.12 -3.16 3.62
N VAL A 68 -17.78 -3.20 4.91
CA VAL A 68 -18.62 -3.84 5.93
C VAL A 68 -19.97 -3.13 6.05
N GLN A 69 -20.00 -1.80 6.09
CA GLN A 69 -21.25 -1.03 6.15
C GLN A 69 -22.13 -1.26 4.90
N HIS A 70 -21.51 -1.36 3.72
CA HIS A 70 -22.25 -1.71 2.50
C HIS A 70 -22.84 -3.13 2.58
N LEU A 71 -22.09 -4.09 3.13
CA LEU A 71 -22.56 -5.45 3.34
C LEU A 71 -23.76 -5.51 4.30
N LEU A 72 -23.69 -4.81 5.43
CA LEU A 72 -24.79 -4.72 6.41
C LEU A 72 -26.05 -4.08 5.79
N THR A 73 -25.87 -3.02 5.00
CA THR A 73 -26.97 -2.37 4.25
C THR A 73 -27.63 -3.33 3.28
N GLU A 74 -26.84 -4.10 2.52
CA GLU A 74 -27.38 -5.11 1.58
C GLU A 74 -28.06 -6.27 2.31
N PHE A 75 -27.59 -6.63 3.51
CA PHE A 75 -28.23 -7.61 4.37
C PHE A 75 -29.62 -7.15 4.82
N GLU A 76 -29.71 -5.95 5.39
CA GLU A 76 -30.97 -5.37 5.88
C GLU A 76 -32.02 -5.29 4.75
N ARG A 77 -31.58 -4.86 3.56
CA ARG A 77 -32.42 -4.78 2.36
C ARG A 77 -32.98 -6.15 1.92
N LYS A 78 -32.19 -7.23 2.05
CA LYS A 78 -32.61 -8.58 1.62
C LYS A 78 -33.45 -9.30 2.69
N ILE A 79 -33.23 -9.04 3.98
CA ILE A 79 -33.84 -9.77 5.10
C ILE A 79 -34.86 -8.90 5.87
N ARG A 80 -35.75 -8.21 5.15
CA ARG A 80 -36.95 -7.54 5.71
C ARG A 80 -36.67 -6.64 6.94
N ASN A 81 -35.73 -5.70 6.84
CA ASN A 81 -35.44 -4.68 7.88
C ASN A 81 -34.98 -5.25 9.23
N LEU A 82 -34.29 -6.39 9.21
CA LEU A 82 -33.58 -6.87 10.39
C LEU A 82 -32.21 -6.19 10.44
N ASP A 83 -31.98 -5.35 11.45
CA ASP A 83 -30.76 -4.56 11.62
C ASP A 83 -29.60 -5.38 12.21
N PRO A 84 -28.51 -5.61 11.45
CA PRO A 84 -27.32 -6.32 11.92
C PRO A 84 -26.23 -5.37 12.47
N SER A 85 -26.51 -4.08 12.69
CA SER A 85 -25.51 -3.05 13.02
C SER A 85 -24.65 -3.35 14.26
N GLY A 86 -25.13 -4.20 15.17
CA GLY A 86 -24.39 -4.70 16.34
C GLY A 86 -23.79 -6.11 16.19
N SER A 87 -24.01 -6.79 15.07
CA SER A 87 -23.58 -8.18 14.84
C SER A 87 -22.38 -8.32 13.91
N ALA A 88 -21.78 -7.22 13.45
CA ALA A 88 -20.58 -7.25 12.62
C ALA A 88 -19.44 -7.98 13.33
N ARG A 89 -19.02 -9.10 12.76
CA ARG A 89 -17.98 -9.99 13.32
C ARG A 89 -16.63 -9.73 12.65
N ALA A 90 -15.56 -10.14 13.33
CA ALA A 90 -14.22 -10.17 12.73
C ALA A 90 -14.16 -11.02 11.43
N SER A 91 -15.05 -12.02 11.29
CA SER A 91 -15.22 -12.80 10.07
C SER A 91 -15.67 -11.95 8.88
N ASP A 92 -16.49 -10.92 9.12
CA ASP A 92 -17.08 -10.09 8.07
C ASP A 92 -16.03 -9.12 7.54
N VAL A 93 -15.20 -8.57 8.44
CA VAL A 93 -14.01 -7.79 8.08
C VAL A 93 -13.06 -8.64 7.23
N THR A 94 -12.80 -9.89 7.64
CA THR A 94 -11.92 -10.81 6.88
C THR A 94 -12.48 -11.11 5.48
N ALA A 95 -13.80 -11.31 5.36
CA ALA A 95 -14.46 -11.55 4.08
C ALA A 95 -14.41 -10.31 3.16
N CYS A 96 -14.64 -9.12 3.72
CA CYS A 96 -14.49 -7.85 3.01
C CYS A 96 -13.06 -7.61 2.56
N GLU A 97 -12.05 -7.91 3.39
CA GLU A 97 -10.65 -7.79 3.03
C GLU A 97 -10.28 -8.73 1.86
N SER A 98 -10.78 -9.97 1.88
CA SER A 98 -10.60 -10.93 0.78
C SER A 98 -11.23 -10.43 -0.52
N ALA A 99 -12.46 -9.91 -0.45
CA ALA A 99 -13.14 -9.34 -1.61
C ALA A 99 -12.42 -8.08 -2.15
N LYS A 100 -11.93 -7.21 -1.25
CA LYS A 100 -11.09 -6.06 -1.60
C LYS A 100 -9.88 -6.50 -2.41
N ARG A 101 -9.16 -7.53 -1.93
CA ARG A 101 -8.00 -8.09 -2.65
C ARG A 101 -8.34 -8.54 -4.07
N MET A 102 -9.52 -9.16 -4.27
CA MET A 102 -9.96 -9.58 -5.61
C MET A 102 -10.30 -8.36 -6.50
N LEU A 103 -11.05 -7.39 -5.98
CA LEU A 103 -11.50 -6.20 -6.74
C LEU A 103 -10.37 -5.34 -7.29
N LEU A 104 -9.17 -5.45 -6.72
CA LEU A 104 -7.97 -4.78 -7.24
C LEU A 104 -7.55 -5.28 -8.63
N THR A 105 -7.88 -6.54 -8.98
CA THR A 105 -7.53 -7.15 -10.27
C THR A 105 -8.74 -7.55 -11.10
N THR A 106 -9.87 -7.83 -10.46
CA THR A 106 -11.13 -8.23 -11.11
C THR A 106 -12.16 -7.11 -11.11
N THR A 107 -13.16 -7.19 -12.00
CA THR A 107 -14.26 -6.22 -12.09
C THR A 107 -15.34 -6.44 -11.03
N SER A 108 -15.36 -7.60 -10.38
CA SER A 108 -16.30 -7.95 -9.30
C SER A 108 -15.74 -9.05 -8.41
N ALA A 109 -16.30 -9.15 -7.20
CA ALA A 109 -15.93 -10.10 -6.16
C ALA A 109 -17.18 -10.54 -5.38
N SER A 110 -17.28 -11.82 -5.02
CA SER A 110 -18.25 -12.28 -4.03
C SER A 110 -17.72 -12.05 -2.63
N VAL A 111 -18.55 -11.46 -1.79
CA VAL A 111 -18.36 -11.44 -0.33
C VAL A 111 -19.20 -12.58 0.23
N GLU A 112 -18.53 -13.62 0.70
CA GLU A 112 -19.17 -14.77 1.34
C GLU A 112 -19.10 -14.60 2.85
N VAL A 113 -20.25 -14.56 3.51
CA VAL A 113 -20.34 -14.52 4.97
C VAL A 113 -21.20 -15.67 5.44
N THR A 114 -20.68 -16.48 6.36
CA THR A 114 -21.45 -17.58 6.94
C THR A 114 -22.17 -17.07 8.20
N SER A 115 -23.50 -17.18 8.22
CA SER A 115 -24.34 -16.88 9.39
C SER A 115 -24.11 -15.47 9.97
N LEU A 116 -24.28 -14.44 9.12
CA LEU A 116 -24.12 -13.03 9.49
C LEU A 116 -25.04 -12.62 10.66
N PHE A 117 -26.20 -13.26 10.78
CA PHE A 117 -27.14 -13.09 11.88
C PHE A 117 -27.73 -14.44 12.30
N GLU A 118 -27.98 -14.62 13.60
CA GLU A 118 -28.39 -15.90 14.21
C GLU A 118 -29.55 -16.57 13.45
N GLY A 119 -29.30 -17.77 12.93
CA GLY A 119 -30.30 -18.59 12.25
C GLY A 119 -30.68 -18.15 10.83
N VAL A 120 -30.05 -17.10 10.28
CA VAL A 120 -30.30 -16.60 8.92
C VAL A 120 -29.11 -16.90 8.02
N GLU A 121 -29.33 -17.69 6.97
CA GLU A 121 -28.35 -17.87 5.90
C GLU A 121 -28.33 -16.63 4.99
N PHE A 122 -27.18 -15.97 4.94
CA PHE A 122 -26.89 -14.90 3.99
C PHE A 122 -25.69 -15.32 3.14
N SER A 123 -25.95 -15.93 1.99
CA SER A 123 -24.95 -16.76 1.33
C SER A 123 -23.95 -16.01 0.47
N SER A 124 -24.29 -14.85 -0.12
CA SER A 124 -23.30 -13.94 -0.72
C SER A 124 -23.89 -12.61 -1.19
N THR A 125 -23.03 -11.59 -1.26
CA THR A 125 -23.28 -10.37 -2.04
C THR A 125 -22.13 -10.16 -3.02
N VAL A 126 -22.47 -9.90 -4.29
CA VAL A 126 -21.48 -9.54 -5.31
C VAL A 126 -21.26 -8.03 -5.26
N VAL A 127 -20.02 -7.62 -5.05
CA VAL A 127 -19.58 -6.22 -5.11
C VAL A 127 -18.81 -6.03 -6.41
N THR A 128 -19.08 -4.93 -7.12
CA THR A 128 -18.34 -4.56 -8.34
C THR A 128 -17.21 -3.60 -8.00
N ARG A 129 -16.18 -3.53 -8.86
CA ARG A 129 -15.08 -2.56 -8.70
C ARG A 129 -15.62 -1.14 -8.69
N ALA A 130 -16.52 -0.79 -9.61
CA ALA A 130 -17.16 0.52 -9.65
C ALA A 130 -17.89 0.86 -8.34
N LYS A 131 -18.53 -0.13 -7.71
CA LYS A 131 -19.18 0.08 -6.41
C LYS A 131 -18.14 0.31 -5.31
N PHE A 132 -17.09 -0.50 -5.26
CA PHE A 132 -15.97 -0.32 -4.33
C PHE A 132 -15.28 1.04 -4.49
N GLU A 133 -15.08 1.47 -5.73
CA GLU A 133 -14.54 2.79 -6.08
C GLU A 133 -15.44 3.90 -5.52
N SER A 134 -16.76 3.80 -5.73
CA SER A 134 -17.73 4.78 -5.19
C SER A 134 -17.79 4.80 -3.66
N LEU A 135 -17.58 3.67 -3.00
CA LEU A 135 -17.60 3.58 -1.53
C LEU A 135 -16.36 4.21 -0.90
N ASN A 136 -15.27 4.32 -1.65
CA ASN A 136 -13.97 4.79 -1.16
C ASN A 136 -13.48 6.02 -1.94
N GLU A 137 -14.39 6.77 -2.56
CA GLU A 137 -14.07 7.93 -3.40
C GLU A 137 -13.20 8.94 -2.63
N GLU A 138 -13.58 9.26 -1.40
CA GLU A 138 -12.82 10.15 -0.53
C GLU A 138 -11.40 9.64 -0.27
N LEU A 139 -11.25 8.33 0.01
CA LEU A 139 -9.93 7.72 0.20
C LEU A 139 -9.07 7.86 -1.07
N PHE A 140 -9.63 7.64 -2.26
CA PHE A 140 -8.86 7.80 -3.50
C PHE A 140 -8.44 9.24 -3.76
N MET A 141 -9.31 10.22 -3.46
CA MET A 141 -8.91 11.64 -3.52
C MET A 141 -7.75 11.94 -2.56
N ARG A 142 -7.78 11.40 -1.34
CA ARG A 142 -6.68 11.55 -0.37
C ARG A 142 -5.38 10.87 -0.85
N CYS A 143 -5.49 9.69 -1.45
CA CYS A 143 -4.35 9.00 -2.07
C CYS A 143 -3.72 9.85 -3.18
N GLU A 144 -4.52 10.46 -4.04
CA GLU A 144 -4.06 11.33 -5.12
C GLU A 144 -3.31 12.56 -4.58
N VAL A 145 -3.86 13.23 -3.55
CA VAL A 145 -3.19 14.33 -2.86
C VAL A 145 -1.84 13.89 -2.28
N THR A 146 -1.78 12.70 -1.69
CA THR A 146 -0.53 12.15 -1.12
C THR A 146 0.51 11.88 -2.22
N VAL A 147 0.09 11.30 -3.35
CA VAL A 147 0.96 11.09 -4.52
C VAL A 147 1.55 12.42 -5.01
N PHE A 148 0.74 13.46 -5.15
CA PHE A 148 1.22 14.78 -5.59
C PHE A 148 2.21 15.40 -4.62
N LYS A 149 1.96 15.31 -3.31
CA LYS A 149 2.90 15.80 -2.28
C LYS A 149 4.24 15.07 -2.36
N VAL A 150 4.21 13.75 -2.53
CA VAL A 150 5.43 12.94 -2.64
C VAL A 150 6.22 13.30 -3.91
N LEU A 151 5.54 13.58 -5.02
CA LEU A 151 6.16 14.06 -6.26
C LEU A 151 6.82 15.42 -6.13
N GLU A 152 6.10 16.39 -5.55
CA GLU A 152 6.64 17.72 -5.26
C GLU A 152 7.86 17.62 -4.34
N ASP A 153 7.77 16.78 -3.32
CA ASP A 153 8.83 16.54 -2.36
C ASP A 153 10.08 15.92 -2.99
N ALA A 154 9.92 15.07 -4.00
CA ALA A 154 11.01 14.52 -4.81
C ALA A 154 11.55 15.50 -5.86
N LYS A 155 10.85 16.63 -6.10
CA LYS A 155 11.12 17.58 -7.19
C LYS A 155 11.08 16.90 -8.56
N MET A 156 10.11 16.00 -8.75
CA MET A 156 9.95 15.21 -9.97
C MET A 156 8.61 15.47 -10.63
N LYS A 157 8.57 15.34 -11.95
CA LYS A 157 7.35 15.38 -12.75
C LYS A 157 6.88 13.97 -13.09
N PRO A 158 5.60 13.80 -13.47
CA PRO A 158 5.08 12.53 -13.99
C PRO A 158 5.84 11.95 -15.18
N GLU A 159 6.46 12.82 -15.97
CA GLU A 159 7.22 12.45 -17.17
C GLU A 159 8.60 11.85 -16.84
N ASP A 160 9.09 12.02 -15.62
CA ASP A 160 10.43 11.59 -15.20
C ASP A 160 10.49 10.09 -14.79
N TRP A 161 9.38 9.36 -14.96
CA TRP A 161 9.22 7.97 -14.53
C TRP A 161 9.58 6.97 -15.64
N CYS A 162 10.20 5.86 -15.27
CA CYS A 162 10.43 4.74 -16.18
C CYS A 162 9.14 3.91 -16.35
N GLY A 163 8.20 4.41 -17.16
CA GLY A 163 6.99 3.67 -17.55
C GLY A 163 5.95 3.53 -16.44
N SER A 164 4.74 3.15 -16.84
CA SER A 164 3.51 3.08 -16.04
C SER A 164 3.45 1.91 -15.05
N GLU A 165 4.59 1.46 -14.53
CA GLU A 165 4.60 0.44 -13.47
C GLU A 165 4.34 1.14 -12.13
N VAL A 166 3.09 1.56 -11.91
CA VAL A 166 2.60 1.84 -10.56
C VAL A 166 2.58 0.50 -9.84
N LEU A 167 3.63 0.27 -9.07
CA LEU A 167 3.72 -0.94 -8.28
C LEU A 167 2.78 -0.81 -7.08
N HIS A 168 1.57 -1.33 -7.26
CA HIS A 168 0.64 -1.54 -6.16
C HIS A 168 1.10 -2.75 -5.33
N VAL A 169 2.03 -2.55 -4.38
CA VAL A 169 2.40 -3.63 -3.45
C VAL A 169 1.42 -3.62 -2.30
N PHE A 170 0.54 -4.61 -2.26
CA PHE A 170 -0.20 -4.94 -1.06
C PHE A 170 0.68 -5.90 -0.24
N PRO A 171 0.79 -5.76 1.10
CA PRO A 171 1.70 -6.55 1.94
C PRO A 171 1.44 -8.07 1.95
N HIS A 172 0.52 -8.59 1.12
CA HIS A 172 0.24 -10.01 0.92
C HIS A 172 0.41 -10.48 -0.54
N ALA A 173 0.88 -9.62 -1.44
CA ALA A 173 1.05 -9.93 -2.86
C ALA A 173 2.40 -9.43 -3.40
N VAL A 174 3.50 -9.84 -2.76
CA VAL A 174 4.82 -9.81 -3.43
C VAL A 174 4.89 -11.04 -4.35
N HIS A 175 4.15 -11.00 -5.46
CA HIS A 175 4.51 -11.77 -6.65
C HIS A 175 5.21 -10.83 -7.61
N ALA A 176 6.49 -10.53 -7.32
CA ALA A 176 7.40 -10.18 -8.39
C ALA A 176 7.52 -11.45 -9.23
N VAL A 177 6.85 -11.51 -10.39
CA VAL A 177 7.08 -12.58 -11.37
C VAL A 177 8.46 -12.30 -11.96
N PRO A 178 9.50 -13.07 -11.63
CA PRO A 178 10.77 -12.92 -12.32
C PRO A 178 10.51 -13.38 -13.75
N ARG A 179 10.87 -12.56 -14.75
CA ARG A 179 11.00 -13.10 -16.11
C ARG A 179 11.95 -14.29 -16.03
N GLN A 180 11.47 -15.45 -16.51
CA GLN A 180 12.17 -16.73 -16.40
C GLN A 180 13.63 -16.64 -16.86
N GLY A 181 14.53 -16.90 -15.92
CA GLY A 181 15.96 -17.11 -16.11
C GLY A 181 16.55 -17.46 -14.75
N ALA A 182 17.13 -18.65 -14.61
CA ALA A 182 17.64 -19.14 -13.34
C ALA A 182 18.66 -18.17 -12.71
N VAL A 183 18.28 -17.48 -11.64
CA VAL A 183 19.20 -16.63 -10.87
C VAL A 183 20.07 -17.56 -10.01
N GLN A 184 21.32 -17.72 -10.42
CA GLN A 184 22.37 -18.34 -9.61
C GLN A 184 22.50 -17.56 -8.29
N GLN A 185 22.40 -18.26 -7.15
CA GLN A 185 22.66 -17.72 -5.81
C GLN A 185 24.10 -17.19 -5.72
N ARG A 186 24.31 -15.92 -6.07
CA ARG A 186 25.49 -15.16 -5.68
C ARG A 186 25.06 -14.20 -4.58
N ARG A 187 25.83 -14.20 -3.49
CA ARG A 187 25.68 -13.24 -2.39
C ARG A 187 25.95 -11.84 -2.94
N HIS A 188 24.94 -10.99 -2.96
CA HIS A 188 25.07 -9.61 -3.41
C HIS A 188 24.65 -8.67 -2.28
N GLN A 189 25.50 -7.69 -1.98
CA GLN A 189 25.15 -6.59 -1.07
C GLN A 189 24.31 -5.57 -1.83
N LEU A 190 23.22 -5.12 -1.21
CA LEU A 190 22.32 -4.10 -1.73
C LEU A 190 22.33 -2.91 -0.77
N LEU A 191 22.56 -1.73 -1.32
CA LEU A 191 22.53 -0.48 -0.56
C LEU A 191 21.14 0.16 -0.70
N LEU A 192 20.41 0.26 0.41
CA LEU A 192 19.16 0.99 0.50
C LEU A 192 19.41 2.29 1.27
N VAL A 193 19.12 3.42 0.62
CA VAL A 193 19.12 4.74 1.25
C VAL A 193 17.66 5.17 1.41
N ASP A 194 17.15 5.10 2.64
CA ASP A 194 15.78 5.48 2.99
C ASP A 194 15.71 6.96 3.41
N VAL A 195 14.51 7.49 3.65
CA VAL A 195 14.28 8.86 4.14
C VAL A 195 13.30 8.90 5.29
N THR A 196 13.51 9.82 6.23
CA THR A 196 12.58 10.04 7.35
C THR A 196 11.25 10.65 6.88
N PRO A 197 10.08 10.03 7.16
CA PRO A 197 8.79 10.56 6.72
C PRO A 197 8.38 11.85 7.46
N LEU A 198 8.71 11.92 8.76
CA LEU A 198 8.38 13.03 9.65
C LEU A 198 9.63 13.56 10.34
N SER A 199 9.57 14.82 10.74
CA SER A 199 10.59 15.44 11.58
C SER A 199 10.56 14.79 12.95
N GLN A 200 11.70 14.26 13.41
CA GLN A 200 11.85 13.71 14.74
C GLN A 200 12.49 14.75 15.65
N GLY A 201 12.03 14.82 16.88
CA GLY A 201 12.43 15.83 17.82
C GLY A 201 12.13 15.39 19.24
N ILE A 202 12.56 16.21 20.19
CA ILE A 202 12.26 16.03 21.60
C ILE A 202 11.26 17.09 22.04
N GLU A 203 10.37 16.71 22.95
CA GLU A 203 9.52 17.66 23.64
C GLU A 203 10.38 18.46 24.63
N THR A 204 10.35 19.78 24.51
CA THR A 204 11.00 20.71 25.42
C THR A 204 9.98 21.27 26.41
N VAL A 205 10.47 21.91 27.47
CA VAL A 205 9.63 22.53 28.50
C VAL A 205 8.62 23.49 27.85
N GLY A 206 7.34 23.33 28.18
CA GLY A 206 6.25 24.09 27.58
C GLY A 206 5.49 23.38 26.45
N LYS A 207 5.69 22.06 26.27
CA LYS A 207 5.05 21.24 25.22
C LYS A 207 5.41 21.67 23.79
N PHE A 208 6.55 22.34 23.63
CA PHE A 208 7.09 22.67 22.31
C PHE A 208 7.97 21.54 21.81
N MET A 209 7.85 21.19 20.53
CA MET A 209 8.72 20.19 19.91
C MET A 209 9.94 20.87 19.30
N SER A 210 11.14 20.50 19.75
CA SER A 210 12.39 20.88 19.10
C SER A 210 12.79 19.81 18.09
N VAL A 211 12.78 20.15 16.81
CA VAL A 211 13.14 19.23 15.72
C VAL A 211 14.66 18.98 15.72
N LEU A 212 15.06 17.72 15.85
CA LEU A 212 16.46 17.27 15.82
C LEU A 212 16.84 16.65 14.47
N ILE A 213 15.92 15.86 13.89
CA ILE A 213 16.06 15.25 12.57
C ILE A 213 14.90 15.77 11.74
N LYS A 214 15.18 16.51 10.68
CA LYS A 214 14.13 17.01 9.80
C LYS A 214 13.57 15.85 8.97
N ARG A 215 12.27 15.91 8.63
CA ARG A 215 11.71 15.05 7.59
C ARG A 215 12.58 15.11 6.33
N LYS A 216 12.65 14.01 5.60
CA LYS A 216 13.46 13.79 4.39
C LYS A 216 14.97 13.69 4.63
N THR A 217 15.40 13.56 5.88
CA THR A 217 16.81 13.21 6.17
C THR A 217 17.06 11.76 5.73
N HIS A 218 18.14 11.53 4.97
CA HIS A 218 18.53 10.20 4.51
C HIS A 218 19.02 9.30 5.64
N VAL A 219 18.60 8.04 5.61
CA VAL A 219 19.01 6.99 6.54
C VAL A 219 19.47 5.79 5.71
N SER A 220 20.75 5.48 5.77
CA SER A 220 21.33 4.38 4.99
C SER A 220 21.27 3.06 5.75
N VAL A 221 20.82 2.01 5.07
CA VAL A 221 20.83 0.63 5.56
C VAL A 221 21.49 -0.26 4.52
N THR A 222 22.55 -0.96 4.92
CA THR A 222 23.14 -2.02 4.10
C THR A 222 22.34 -3.30 4.29
N VAL A 223 21.76 -3.81 3.21
CA VAL A 223 21.05 -5.09 3.21
C VAL A 223 22.02 -6.16 2.74
N GLY A 224 22.37 -7.07 3.65
CA GLY A 224 23.25 -8.20 3.38
C GLY A 224 22.67 -9.49 3.97
N ASN A 225 22.82 -10.58 3.21
CA ASN A 225 22.43 -11.97 3.52
C ASN A 225 20.97 -12.32 3.17
N TYR A 226 20.77 -12.77 1.94
CA TYR A 226 19.70 -13.71 1.56
C TYR A 226 20.36 -14.94 0.93
#